data_AF-S4RAH8-F1
#
_entry.id   AF-S4RAH8-F1
#
_cell.length_a   1.000
_cell.length_b   1.000
_cell.length_c   1.000
_cell.angle_alpha   90.00
_cell.angle_beta   90.00
_cell.angle_gamma   90.00
#
_symmetry.space_group_name_H-M   'P 1'
#
loop_
_entity.id
_entity.type
_entity.pdbx_description
1 polymer ?
#
loop_
_entity_poly.entity_id
_entity_poly.type
_entity_poly.pdbx_seq_one_letter_code
_entity_poly.pdbx_strand_id
1 'polypeptide(L)'
;QEITVGQLNSHRRSNQEIQTNAVALLNALLLKAPEETKQELANSPCQKQLRTVILNSVIRGQQIVGTEMAHQLYVLQVLSLNLLEERMMTKMDPQDQAQRDTLFELCRIAFDAEAEAASAPGGTLDRRKGVYSKDYKKLGFTNHVNPALDFMQTPPGMLALDNMIYFAKHHTDPYVRLVLENSCRDDKHECPFGRSSIELTGMLCETLHVGE
;
A
#
# COMPACT_ATOMS: atom_id res chain seq x y z
N GLN A 1 30.16 14.74 11.33
CA GLN A 1 29.59 15.05 12.66
C GLN A 1 28.13 14.67 12.60
N GLU A 2 27.77 13.58 13.26
CA GLU A 2 26.46 12.94 13.21
C GLU A 2 25.43 13.77 13.98
N ILE A 3 24.42 14.27 13.28
CA ILE A 3 23.21 14.81 13.91
C ILE A 3 22.27 13.62 14.08
N THR A 4 22.09 13.17 15.32
CA THR A 4 21.14 12.10 15.62
C THR A 4 19.71 12.64 15.63
N VAL A 5 18.77 11.89 15.05
CA VAL A 5 17.32 12.18 15.01
C VAL A 5 16.76 12.53 16.40
N GLY A 6 17.37 12.00 17.47
CA GLY A 6 17.01 12.29 18.85
C GLY A 6 17.28 13.76 19.28
N GLN A 7 18.32 14.40 18.76
CA GLN A 7 18.65 15.81 19.08
C GLN A 7 17.72 16.80 18.37
N LEU A 8 17.20 16.45 17.19
CA LEU A 8 16.14 17.21 16.52
C LEU A 8 14.81 17.15 17.27
N ASN A 9 14.55 16.06 18.01
CA ASN A 9 13.31 15.90 18.78
C ASN A 9 13.29 16.72 20.09
N SER A 10 14.44 17.00 20.73
CA SER A 10 14.49 17.72 22.01
C SER A 10 14.30 19.24 21.88
N HIS A 11 14.74 19.86 20.78
CA HIS A 11 14.59 21.30 20.53
C HIS A 11 13.21 21.70 19.97
N ARG A 12 12.33 20.73 19.70
CA ARG A 12 11.09 20.90 18.96
C ARG A 12 9.89 21.37 19.79
N ARG A 13 10.06 21.58 21.11
CA ARG A 13 8.96 21.86 22.05
C ARG A 13 8.49 23.32 22.15
N SER A 14 9.16 24.32 21.56
CA SER A 14 8.70 25.73 21.71
C SER A 14 8.82 26.66 20.51
N ASN A 15 9.60 26.37 19.47
CA ASN A 15 9.83 27.36 18.40
C ASN A 15 9.34 26.85 17.03
N GLN A 16 8.27 27.47 16.53
CA GLN A 16 7.64 27.17 15.23
C GLN A 16 8.64 27.29 14.06
N GLU A 17 9.61 28.19 14.18
CA GLU A 17 10.68 28.37 13.21
C GLU A 17 11.63 27.17 13.16
N ILE A 18 11.99 26.62 14.33
CA ILE A 18 12.82 25.40 14.43
C ILE A 18 12.08 24.19 13.85
N GLN A 19 10.77 24.10 14.10
CA GLN A 19 9.95 23.03 13.51
C GLN A 19 9.93 23.13 11.99
N THR A 20 9.75 24.35 11.46
CA THR A 20 9.71 24.62 10.01
C THR A 20 11.04 24.26 9.36
N ASN A 21 12.15 24.71 9.95
CA ASN A 21 13.49 24.41 9.46
C ASN A 21 13.82 22.91 9.54
N ALA A 22 13.35 22.21 10.58
CA ALA A 22 13.52 20.77 10.68
C ALA A 22 12.78 20.02 9.56
N VAL A 23 11.53 20.41 9.25
CA VAL A 23 10.76 19.82 8.14
C VAL A 23 11.42 20.17 6.79
N ALA A 24 11.87 21.41 6.60
CA ALA A 24 12.57 21.82 5.38
C ALA A 24 13.86 21.02 5.15
N LEU A 25 14.65 20.78 6.20
CA LEU A 25 15.84 19.94 6.12
C LEU A 25 15.50 18.50 5.73
N LEU A 26 14.42 17.93 6.30
CA LEU A 26 13.96 16.59 5.96
C LEU A 26 13.49 16.51 4.50
N ASN A 27 12.75 17.51 4.02
CA ASN A 27 12.35 17.62 2.62
C ASN A 27 13.57 17.68 1.70
N ALA A 28 14.58 18.49 2.05
CA ALA A 28 15.81 18.60 1.27
C ALA A 28 16.59 17.26 1.22
N LEU A 29 16.63 16.53 2.35
CA LEU A 29 17.24 15.20 2.41
C LEU A 29 16.48 14.19 1.53
N LEU A 30 15.15 14.16 1.61
CA LEU A 30 14.33 13.27 0.78
C LEU A 30 14.44 13.61 -0.71
N LEU A 31 14.51 14.89 -1.06
CA LEU A 31 14.64 15.34 -2.44
C LEU A 31 16.01 15.00 -3.05
N LYS A 32 17.08 15.03 -2.25
CA LYS A 32 18.46 14.80 -2.71
C LYS A 32 18.96 13.36 -2.50
N ALA A 33 18.26 12.56 -1.72
CA ALA A 33 18.63 11.16 -1.49
C ALA A 33 18.53 10.33 -2.79
N PRO A 34 19.41 9.34 -2.99
CA PRO A 34 19.23 8.31 -4.01
C PRO A 34 17.93 7.52 -3.78
N GLU A 35 17.29 7.00 -4.84
CA GLU A 35 16.03 6.25 -4.74
C GLU A 35 16.10 5.08 -3.75
N GLU A 36 17.20 4.31 -3.76
CA GLU A 36 17.42 3.21 -2.81
C GLU A 36 17.35 3.69 -1.35
N THR A 37 17.96 4.84 -1.06
CA THR A 37 17.96 5.43 0.28
C THR A 37 16.61 6.06 0.63
N LYS A 38 15.86 6.58 -0.35
CA LYS A 38 14.50 7.11 -0.11
C LYS A 38 13.56 6.00 0.37
N GLN A 39 13.63 4.82 -0.25
CA GLN A 39 12.83 3.66 0.14
C GLN A 39 13.18 3.15 1.55
N GLU A 40 14.46 3.15 1.91
CA GLU A 40 14.91 2.82 3.27
C GLU A 40 14.46 3.87 4.30
N LEU A 41 14.54 5.15 3.97
CA LEU A 41 14.07 6.25 4.82
C LEU A 41 12.54 6.22 4.98
N ALA A 42 11.80 5.82 3.95
CA ALA A 42 10.36 5.62 3.99
C ALA A 42 9.97 4.54 5.00
N ASN A 43 10.68 3.41 4.96
CA ASN A 43 10.42 2.26 5.83
C ASN A 43 11.04 2.41 7.23
N SER A 44 11.86 3.43 7.43
CA SER A 44 12.52 3.70 8.70
C SER A 44 11.52 4.06 9.81
N PRO A 45 11.75 3.60 11.05
CA PRO A 45 11.01 4.07 12.23
C PRO A 45 10.99 5.60 12.38
N CYS A 46 12.00 6.28 11.81
CA CYS A 46 12.10 7.73 11.79
C CYS A 46 10.91 8.39 11.08
N GLN A 47 10.42 7.83 9.98
CA GLN A 47 9.27 8.38 9.24
C GLN A 47 7.97 8.29 10.06
N LYS A 48 7.74 7.15 10.73
CA LYS A 48 6.55 6.96 11.60
C LYS A 48 6.56 7.91 12.80
N GLN A 49 7.72 8.07 13.43
CA GLN A 49 7.88 9.04 14.51
C GLN A 49 7.66 10.46 13.97
N LEU A 50 8.27 10.82 12.84
CA LEU A 50 8.11 12.14 12.22
C LEU A 50 6.64 12.48 11.93
N ARG A 51 5.89 11.56 11.31
CA ARG A 51 4.44 11.74 11.05
C ARG A 51 3.67 11.98 12.34
N THR A 52 3.97 11.20 13.38
CA THR A 52 3.34 11.33 14.71
C THR A 52 3.67 12.69 15.33
N VAL A 53 4.93 13.12 15.26
CA VAL A 53 5.33 14.40 15.83
C VAL A 53 4.72 15.55 15.01
N ILE A 54 4.67 15.49 13.68
CA ILE A 54 4.03 16.54 12.85
C ILE A 54 2.55 16.64 13.17
N LEU A 55 1.86 15.50 13.27
CA LEU A 55 0.44 15.48 13.61
C LEU A 55 0.16 16.12 14.97
N ASN A 56 0.97 15.79 16.00
CA ASN A 56 0.74 16.28 17.35
C ASN A 56 1.28 17.70 17.58
N SER A 57 2.40 18.06 16.97
CA SER A 57 3.09 19.33 17.23
C SER A 57 2.69 20.46 16.28
N VAL A 58 2.28 20.13 15.06
CA VAL A 58 1.96 21.13 14.01
C VAL A 58 0.48 21.14 13.69
N ILE A 59 -0.12 19.99 13.36
CA ILE A 59 -1.52 19.93 12.92
C ILE A 59 -2.50 20.08 14.09
N ARG A 60 -2.24 19.38 15.20
CA ARG A 60 -3.04 19.46 16.44
C ARG A 60 -2.45 20.47 17.44
N GLY A 61 -1.42 21.21 17.04
CA GLY A 61 -0.82 22.24 17.88
C GLY A 61 -1.82 23.37 18.16
N GLN A 62 -1.65 24.05 19.28
CA GLN A 62 -2.48 25.22 19.63
C GLN A 62 -2.18 26.46 18.78
N GLN A 63 -1.05 26.47 18.05
CA GLN A 63 -0.61 27.59 17.22
C GLN A 63 -1.12 27.46 15.79
N ILE A 64 -1.52 28.60 15.20
CA ILE A 64 -1.94 28.68 13.79
C ILE A 64 -0.74 28.33 12.91
N VAL A 65 -0.96 27.44 11.94
CA VAL A 65 0.05 27.05 10.96
C VAL A 65 0.25 28.21 9.97
N GLY A 66 1.45 28.80 9.97
CA GLY A 66 1.83 29.83 9.01
C GLY A 66 2.02 29.29 7.59
N THR A 67 2.04 30.19 6.61
CA THR A 67 2.17 29.85 5.17
C THR A 67 3.42 29.03 4.86
N GLU A 68 4.56 29.35 5.48
CA GLU A 68 5.82 28.62 5.27
C GLU A 68 5.71 27.17 5.75
N MET A 69 5.20 26.95 6.96
CA MET A 69 4.99 25.58 7.47
C MET A 69 3.98 24.81 6.61
N ALA A 70 2.90 25.46 6.17
CA ALA A 70 1.94 24.83 5.27
C ALA A 70 2.59 24.39 3.94
N HIS A 71 3.48 25.22 3.38
CA HIS A 71 4.26 24.85 2.19
C HIS A 71 5.19 23.66 2.47
N GLN A 72 5.93 23.67 3.59
CA GLN A 72 6.81 22.55 3.94
C GLN A 72 6.05 21.24 4.17
N LEU A 73 4.84 21.29 4.73
CA LEU A 73 3.96 20.12 4.86
C LEU A 73 3.45 19.62 3.50
N TYR A 74 3.11 20.53 2.59
CA TYR A 74 2.73 20.17 1.23
C TYR A 74 3.89 19.47 0.50
N VAL A 75 5.10 20.02 0.53
CA VAL A 75 6.29 19.40 -0.07
C VAL A 75 6.55 18.03 0.54
N LEU A 76 6.45 17.89 1.86
CA LEU A 76 6.61 16.61 2.53
C LEU A 76 5.56 15.59 2.07
N GLN A 77 4.30 16.02 1.90
CA GLN A 77 3.21 15.17 1.43
C GLN A 77 3.50 14.67 0.01
N VAL A 78 3.87 15.56 -0.90
CA VAL A 78 4.24 15.21 -2.29
C VAL A 78 5.40 14.22 -2.29
N LEU A 79 6.50 14.54 -1.60
CA LEU A 79 7.66 13.64 -1.51
C LEU A 79 7.31 12.28 -0.91
N SER A 80 6.40 12.22 0.06
CA SER A 80 5.97 10.95 0.68
C SER A 80 5.12 10.11 -0.26
N LEU A 81 4.26 10.74 -1.06
CA LEU A 81 3.42 10.06 -2.04
C LEU A 81 4.26 9.52 -3.20
N ASN A 82 5.28 10.26 -3.63
CA ASN A 82 6.14 9.85 -4.75
C ASN A 82 7.01 8.62 -4.45
N LEU A 83 7.17 8.24 -3.18
CA LEU A 83 7.80 6.96 -2.81
C LEU A 83 7.01 5.75 -3.33
N LEU A 84 5.73 5.94 -3.64
CA LEU A 84 4.86 4.91 -4.21
C LEU A 84 5.02 4.80 -5.73
N GLU A 85 5.63 5.77 -6.40
CA GLU A 85 5.74 5.82 -7.87
C GLU A 85 6.48 4.60 -8.43
N GLU A 86 7.58 4.21 -7.79
CA GLU A 86 8.36 3.03 -8.19
C GLU A 86 7.47 1.78 -8.24
N ARG A 87 6.71 1.55 -7.17
CA ARG A 87 5.79 0.40 -7.07
C ARG A 87 4.60 0.53 -8.01
N MET A 88 4.10 1.75 -8.21
CA MET A 88 3.01 2.05 -9.14
C MET A 88 3.39 1.73 -10.59
N MET A 89 4.65 1.96 -10.96
CA MET A 89 5.17 1.72 -12.31
C MET A 89 5.85 0.35 -12.47
N THR A 90 5.98 -0.42 -11.38
CA THR A 90 6.51 -1.79 -11.43
C THR A 90 5.44 -2.75 -11.93
N LYS A 91 5.71 -3.43 -13.05
CA LYS A 91 4.89 -4.54 -13.54
C LYS A 91 5.15 -5.79 -12.73
N MET A 92 4.11 -6.58 -12.51
CA MET A 92 4.27 -7.92 -11.94
C MET A 92 5.02 -8.83 -12.92
N ASP A 93 5.95 -9.63 -12.43
CA ASP A 93 6.58 -10.72 -13.18
C ASP A 93 5.76 -12.02 -12.99
N PRO A 94 5.09 -12.55 -14.02
CA PRO A 94 4.31 -13.77 -13.91
C PRO A 94 5.15 -15.04 -13.67
N GLN A 95 6.48 -14.98 -13.78
CA GLN A 95 7.40 -16.08 -13.48
C GLN A 95 8.00 -15.99 -12.08
N ASP A 96 7.91 -14.83 -11.42
CA ASP A 96 8.42 -14.64 -10.06
C ASP A 96 7.54 -15.37 -9.05
N GLN A 97 8.12 -16.37 -8.40
CA GLN A 97 7.42 -17.20 -7.42
C GLN A 97 6.97 -16.41 -6.19
N ALA A 98 7.76 -15.44 -5.70
CA ALA A 98 7.42 -14.68 -4.50
C ALA A 98 6.21 -13.76 -4.73
N GLN A 99 6.12 -13.15 -5.91
CA GLN A 99 4.96 -12.33 -6.28
C GLN A 99 3.71 -13.20 -6.44
N ARG A 100 3.85 -14.39 -7.03
CA ARG A 100 2.77 -15.37 -7.13
C ARG A 100 2.32 -15.92 -5.79
N ASP A 101 3.23 -16.09 -4.84
CA ASP A 101 2.90 -16.50 -3.47
C ASP A 101 2.05 -15.43 -2.76
N THR A 102 2.26 -14.15 -3.08
CA THR A 102 1.42 -13.06 -2.57
C THR A 102 -0.01 -13.12 -3.10
N LEU A 103 -0.20 -13.45 -4.38
CA LEU A 103 -1.52 -13.71 -4.96
C LEU A 103 -2.19 -14.94 -4.35
N PHE A 104 -1.41 -15.99 -4.11
CA PHE A 104 -1.90 -17.19 -3.45
C PHE A 104 -2.38 -16.88 -2.02
N GLU A 105 -1.63 -16.06 -1.29
CA GLU A 105 -1.98 -15.63 0.05
C GLU A 105 -3.31 -14.85 0.09
N LEU A 106 -3.62 -14.03 -0.93
CA LEU A 106 -4.93 -13.36 -1.04
C LEU A 106 -6.09 -14.36 -1.11
N CYS A 107 -5.97 -15.39 -1.96
CA CYS A 107 -6.97 -16.46 -2.05
C CYS A 107 -7.08 -17.21 -0.72
N ARG A 108 -5.93 -17.55 -0.15
CA ARG A 108 -5.85 -18.27 1.12
C ARG A 108 -6.61 -17.53 2.22
N ILE A 109 -6.36 -16.24 2.40
CA ILE A 109 -7.04 -15.42 3.41
C ILE A 109 -8.56 -15.37 3.15
N ALA A 110 -9.00 -15.27 1.89
CA ALA A 110 -10.42 -15.16 1.55
C ALA A 110 -11.20 -16.47 1.72
N PHE A 111 -10.58 -17.61 1.38
CA PHE A 111 -11.29 -18.89 1.22
C PHE A 111 -10.84 -20.02 2.15
N ASP A 112 -9.78 -19.86 2.97
CA ASP A 112 -9.34 -20.93 3.88
C ASP A 112 -10.43 -21.35 4.88
N ALA A 113 -11.31 -20.44 5.28
CA ALA A 113 -12.48 -20.77 6.11
C ALA A 113 -13.46 -21.73 5.40
N GLU A 114 -13.51 -21.70 4.06
CA GLU A 114 -14.31 -22.63 3.22
C GLU A 114 -13.53 -23.94 2.97
N ALA A 115 -12.19 -23.88 2.94
CA ALA A 115 -11.32 -25.03 2.72
C ALA A 115 -11.25 -26.00 3.92
N GLU A 116 -11.27 -25.50 5.16
CA GLU A 116 -11.32 -26.35 6.37
C GLU A 116 -12.61 -27.16 6.46
N ALA A 117 -13.72 -26.65 5.92
CA ALA A 117 -14.99 -27.39 5.81
C ALA A 117 -14.96 -28.47 4.71
N ALA A 118 -14.05 -28.36 3.73
CA ALA A 118 -13.99 -29.19 2.53
C ALA A 118 -12.81 -30.19 2.49
N SER A 119 -11.85 -30.12 3.41
CA SER A 119 -10.62 -30.92 3.34
C SER A 119 -10.67 -32.22 4.16
N ALA A 120 -11.01 -33.32 3.49
CA ALA A 120 -10.49 -34.65 3.85
C ALA A 120 -9.03 -34.81 3.35
N PRO A 121 -8.16 -35.55 4.05
CA PRO A 121 -6.73 -35.58 3.73
C PRO A 121 -6.45 -36.47 2.51
N GLY A 122 -5.99 -35.87 1.40
CA GLY A 122 -5.56 -36.64 0.21
C GLY A 122 -5.45 -35.93 -1.14
N GLY A 123 -5.39 -34.59 -1.22
CA GLY A 123 -5.39 -33.86 -2.50
C GLY A 123 -4.01 -33.71 -3.15
N THR A 124 -3.82 -34.36 -4.30
CA THR A 124 -2.65 -34.22 -5.20
C THR A 124 -2.46 -32.78 -5.72
N LEU A 125 -1.23 -32.43 -6.10
CA LEU A 125 -0.79 -31.08 -6.51
C LEU A 125 -1.62 -30.50 -7.69
N ASP A 126 -2.13 -31.36 -8.58
CA ASP A 126 -2.95 -30.95 -9.73
C ASP A 126 -4.38 -30.53 -9.37
N ARG A 127 -4.95 -31.06 -8.27
CA ARG A 127 -6.24 -30.54 -7.74
C ARG A 127 -6.09 -29.11 -7.24
N ARG A 128 -4.92 -28.71 -6.76
CA ARG A 128 -4.67 -27.35 -6.25
C ARG A 128 -4.70 -26.30 -7.36
N LYS A 129 -4.07 -26.56 -8.52
CA LYS A 129 -4.09 -25.64 -9.68
C LYS A 129 -5.51 -25.37 -10.22
N GLY A 130 -6.36 -26.39 -10.28
CA GLY A 130 -7.75 -26.25 -10.71
C GLY A 130 -8.67 -25.55 -9.69
N VAL A 131 -8.35 -25.64 -8.40
CA VAL A 131 -9.03 -24.92 -7.32
C VAL A 131 -8.71 -23.42 -7.41
N TYR A 132 -7.44 -23.05 -7.58
CA TYR A 132 -7.06 -21.63 -7.58
C TYR A 132 -7.60 -20.83 -8.76
N SER A 133 -7.78 -21.45 -9.94
CA SER A 133 -8.41 -20.73 -11.06
C SER A 133 -9.87 -20.33 -10.77
N LYS A 134 -10.59 -21.16 -10.01
CA LYS A 134 -11.95 -20.81 -9.55
C LYS A 134 -11.91 -19.72 -8.49
N ASP A 135 -10.95 -19.78 -7.57
CA ASP A 135 -10.78 -18.78 -6.52
C ASP A 135 -10.40 -17.41 -7.10
N TYR A 136 -9.54 -17.36 -8.11
CA TYR A 136 -9.21 -16.11 -8.83
C TYR A 136 -10.41 -15.55 -9.59
N LYS A 137 -11.26 -16.42 -10.15
CA LYS A 137 -12.53 -16.00 -10.74
C LYS A 137 -13.47 -15.43 -9.67
N LYS A 138 -13.61 -16.10 -8.52
CA LYS A 138 -14.42 -15.63 -7.38
C LYS A 138 -13.92 -14.30 -6.82
N LEU A 139 -12.59 -14.08 -6.81
CA LEU A 139 -11.99 -12.80 -6.46
C LEU A 139 -12.24 -11.71 -7.50
N GLY A 140 -12.75 -12.03 -8.69
CA GLY A 140 -13.05 -11.05 -9.72
C GLY A 140 -11.81 -10.55 -10.49
N PHE A 141 -10.79 -11.39 -10.65
CA PHE A 141 -9.71 -11.11 -11.61
C PHE A 141 -10.20 -11.31 -13.05
N THR A 142 -9.66 -10.51 -13.97
CA THR A 142 -9.94 -10.62 -15.41
C THR A 142 -9.32 -11.89 -15.96
N ASN A 143 -8.05 -12.14 -15.63
CA ASN A 143 -7.38 -13.39 -16.00
C ASN A 143 -7.40 -14.41 -14.87
N HIS A 144 -8.47 -15.19 -14.79
CA HIS A 144 -8.61 -16.24 -13.77
C HIS A 144 -7.62 -17.42 -13.91
N VAL A 145 -6.92 -17.56 -15.05
CA VAL A 145 -5.90 -18.61 -15.23
C VAL A 145 -4.55 -18.13 -14.68
N ASN A 146 -4.22 -16.87 -14.95
CA ASN A 146 -3.01 -16.23 -14.48
C ASN A 146 -3.27 -14.77 -14.10
N PRO A 147 -3.71 -14.49 -12.87
CA PRO A 147 -4.04 -13.14 -12.42
C PRO A 147 -2.84 -12.20 -12.35
N ALA A 148 -1.61 -12.71 -12.42
CA ALA A 148 -0.42 -11.86 -12.52
C ALA A 148 -0.44 -10.95 -13.74
N LEU A 149 -1.13 -11.36 -14.82
CA LEU A 149 -1.27 -10.58 -16.04
C LEU A 149 -2.10 -9.30 -15.83
N ASP A 150 -3.01 -9.28 -14.85
CA ASP A 150 -3.81 -8.09 -14.51
C ASP A 150 -2.93 -6.98 -13.91
N PHE A 151 -1.78 -7.32 -13.33
CA PHE A 151 -0.82 -6.38 -12.72
C PHE A 151 0.34 -5.99 -13.66
N MET A 152 0.27 -6.38 -14.95
CA MET A 152 1.22 -5.91 -15.97
C MET A 152 0.85 -4.53 -16.52
N GLN A 153 -0.37 -4.05 -16.26
CA GLN A 153 -0.79 -2.70 -16.56
C GLN A 153 -0.26 -1.73 -15.50
N THR A 154 0.41 -0.67 -15.95
CA THR A 154 0.96 0.38 -15.10
C THR A 154 0.51 1.73 -15.63
N PRO A 155 -0.04 2.62 -14.78
CA PRO A 155 -0.41 2.39 -13.38
C PRO A 155 -1.62 1.42 -13.24
N PRO A 156 -1.86 0.81 -12.05
CA PRO A 156 -1.09 0.93 -10.81
C PRO A 156 -0.05 -0.17 -10.58
N GLY A 157 0.09 -1.14 -11.50
CA GLY A 157 1.07 -2.22 -11.38
C GLY A 157 1.03 -2.96 -10.05
N MET A 158 2.21 -3.19 -9.48
CA MET A 158 2.38 -3.92 -8.22
C MET A 158 1.86 -3.18 -6.99
N LEU A 159 1.68 -1.86 -7.04
CA LEU A 159 1.10 -1.10 -5.92
C LEU A 159 -0.32 -1.56 -5.59
N ALA A 160 -1.10 -1.96 -6.60
CA ALA A 160 -2.43 -2.53 -6.36
C ALA A 160 -2.36 -3.84 -5.58
N LEU A 161 -1.39 -4.70 -5.91
CA LEU A 161 -1.19 -5.95 -5.19
C LEU A 161 -0.79 -5.69 -3.72
N ASP A 162 0.09 -4.71 -3.50
CA ASP A 162 0.51 -4.27 -2.16
C ASP A 162 -0.70 -3.77 -1.33
N ASN A 163 -1.59 -2.98 -1.94
CA ASN A 163 -2.81 -2.50 -1.30
C ASN A 163 -3.79 -3.65 -0.96
N MET A 164 -3.98 -4.57 -1.90
CA MET A 164 -4.86 -5.73 -1.71
C MET A 164 -4.37 -6.60 -0.55
N ILE A 165 -3.08 -6.94 -0.52
CA ILE A 165 -2.52 -7.79 0.54
C ILE A 165 -2.49 -7.05 1.89
N TYR A 166 -2.26 -5.73 1.88
CA TYR A 166 -2.37 -4.91 3.07
C TYR A 166 -3.79 -4.99 3.67
N PHE A 167 -4.82 -4.80 2.83
CA PHE A 167 -6.22 -4.90 3.27
C PHE A 167 -6.54 -6.30 3.81
N ALA A 168 -6.14 -7.36 3.11
CA ALA A 168 -6.36 -8.74 3.55
C ALA A 168 -5.70 -9.07 4.90
N LYS A 169 -4.48 -8.58 5.15
CA LYS A 169 -3.73 -8.87 6.39
C LYS A 169 -4.11 -7.99 7.57
N HIS A 170 -4.44 -6.72 7.34
CA HIS A 170 -4.73 -5.76 8.41
C HIS A 170 -6.22 -5.62 8.71
N HIS A 171 -7.08 -5.96 7.75
CA HIS A 171 -8.53 -5.88 7.86
C HIS A 171 -9.15 -7.18 7.32
N THR A 172 -8.72 -8.32 7.87
CA THR A 172 -9.08 -9.66 7.43
C THR A 172 -10.60 -9.88 7.39
N ASP A 173 -11.33 -9.60 8.47
CA ASP A 173 -12.78 -9.84 8.49
C ASP A 173 -13.54 -8.98 7.45
N PRO A 174 -13.28 -7.66 7.32
CA PRO A 174 -13.83 -6.86 6.22
C PRO A 174 -13.47 -7.37 4.82
N TYR A 175 -12.22 -7.79 4.62
CA TYR A 175 -11.76 -8.35 3.34
C TYR A 175 -12.50 -9.63 2.98
N VAL A 176 -12.54 -10.60 3.89
CA VAL A 176 -13.25 -11.87 3.70
C VAL A 176 -14.73 -11.62 3.42
N ARG A 177 -15.38 -10.75 4.21
CA ARG A 177 -16.78 -10.39 4.00
C ARG A 177 -17.01 -9.82 2.59
N LEU A 178 -16.20 -8.85 2.17
CA LEU A 178 -16.31 -8.22 0.86
C LEU A 178 -16.18 -9.23 -0.28
N VAL A 179 -15.20 -10.12 -0.20
CA VAL A 179 -14.98 -11.15 -1.23
C VAL A 179 -16.13 -12.15 -1.26
N LEU A 180 -16.54 -12.69 -0.11
CA LEU A 180 -17.58 -13.72 -0.04
C LEU A 180 -18.95 -13.17 -0.47
N GLU A 181 -19.32 -11.97 -0.03
CA GLU A 181 -20.58 -11.32 -0.40
C GLU A 181 -20.71 -11.07 -1.90
N ASN A 182 -19.60 -10.89 -2.62
CA ASN A 182 -19.60 -10.67 -4.07
C ASN A 182 -19.40 -11.97 -4.86
N SER A 183 -18.66 -12.94 -4.33
CA SER A 183 -18.39 -14.21 -5.01
C SER A 183 -19.60 -15.15 -5.10
N CYS A 184 -20.59 -14.96 -4.21
CA CYS A 184 -21.82 -15.78 -4.14
C CYS A 184 -22.99 -15.16 -4.90
N ARG A 185 -22.79 -14.06 -5.63
CA ARG A 185 -23.84 -13.36 -6.35
C ARG A 185 -23.94 -13.88 -7.78
N ASP A 186 -25.09 -14.46 -8.11
CA ASP A 186 -25.42 -14.85 -9.49
C ASP A 186 -26.12 -13.71 -10.27
N ASP A 187 -26.25 -12.52 -9.68
CA ASP A 187 -26.82 -11.34 -10.33
C ASP A 187 -25.75 -10.47 -11.00
N LYS A 188 -26.15 -9.67 -11.99
CA LYS A 188 -25.22 -8.77 -12.73
C LYS A 188 -24.72 -7.58 -11.90
N HIS A 189 -24.88 -7.61 -10.58
CA HIS A 189 -24.52 -6.53 -9.65
C HIS A 189 -23.34 -6.91 -8.74
N GLU A 190 -22.63 -8.00 -9.04
CA GLU A 190 -21.39 -8.34 -8.36
C GLU A 190 -20.33 -7.24 -8.54
N CYS A 191 -19.59 -6.93 -7.46
CA CYS A 191 -18.41 -6.09 -7.51
C CYS A 191 -17.16 -6.98 -7.55
N PRO A 192 -16.46 -7.08 -8.69
CA PRO A 192 -15.27 -7.94 -8.80
C PRO A 192 -14.11 -7.31 -8.01
N PHE A 193 -13.75 -7.90 -6.88
CA PHE A 193 -12.72 -7.36 -5.97
C PHE A 193 -11.41 -7.06 -6.69
N GLY A 194 -10.83 -8.02 -7.43
CA GLY A 194 -9.55 -7.86 -8.13
C GLY A 194 -9.56 -6.68 -9.10
N ARG A 195 -10.51 -6.66 -10.04
CA ARG A 195 -10.64 -5.56 -11.01
C ARG A 195 -10.89 -4.22 -10.33
N SER A 196 -11.79 -4.17 -9.34
CA SER A 196 -12.14 -2.93 -8.63
C SER A 196 -10.96 -2.39 -7.81
N SER A 197 -10.17 -3.26 -7.17
CA SER A 197 -9.01 -2.85 -6.38
C SER A 197 -7.86 -2.30 -7.24
N ILE A 198 -7.64 -2.89 -8.43
CA ILE A 198 -6.68 -2.37 -9.40
C ILE A 198 -7.13 -0.99 -9.88
N GLU A 199 -8.38 -0.84 -10.33
CA GLU A 199 -8.90 0.44 -10.81
C GLU A 199 -8.89 1.51 -9.71
N LEU A 200 -9.32 1.17 -8.49
CA LEU A 200 -9.33 2.09 -7.35
C LEU A 200 -7.91 2.57 -7.02
N THR A 201 -6.91 1.70 -7.07
CA THR A 201 -5.53 2.11 -6.82
C THR A 201 -5.06 3.10 -7.88
N GLY A 202 -5.36 2.86 -9.16
CA GLY A 202 -5.04 3.80 -10.25
C GLY A 202 -5.70 5.16 -10.02
N MET A 203 -7.01 5.18 -9.74
CA MET A 203 -7.76 6.41 -9.46
C MET A 203 -7.20 7.19 -8.25
N LEU A 204 -6.80 6.49 -7.19
CA LEU A 204 -6.18 7.12 -6.02
C LEU A 204 -4.82 7.73 -6.36
N CYS A 205 -4.00 7.05 -7.15
CA CYS A 205 -2.72 7.59 -7.61
C CYS A 205 -2.90 8.87 -8.43
N GLU A 206 -3.88 8.90 -9.34
CA GLU A 206 -4.22 10.10 -10.13
C GLU A 206 -4.74 11.24 -9.24
N THR A 207 -5.67 10.93 -8.32
CA THR A 207 -6.26 11.93 -7.42
C THR A 207 -5.23 12.53 -6.45
N LEU A 208 -4.24 11.73 -6.04
CA LEU A 208 -3.18 12.13 -5.12
C LEU A 208 -1.94 12.67 -5.82
N HIS A 209 -1.93 12.74 -7.15
CA HIS A 209 -0.80 13.22 -7.95
C HIS A 209 0.51 12.48 -7.63
N VAL A 210 0.45 11.14 -7.53
CA VAL A 210 1.64 10.31 -7.26
C VAL A 210 2.58 10.37 -8.47
N GLY A 211 3.83 10.78 -8.23
CA GLY A 211 4.86 10.93 -9.26
C GLY A 211 5.02 12.35 -9.81
N GLU A 212 4.29 13.34 -9.25
CA GLU A 212 4.42 14.76 -9.60
C GLU A 212 5.37 15.54 -8.68
#